data_AF-A0A7Y4UAB4-F1
#
_entry.id   AF-A0A7Y4UAB4-F1
#
_cell.length_a   1.000
_cell.length_b   1.000
_cell.length_c   1.000
_cell.angle_alpha   90.00
_cell.angle_beta   90.00
_cell.angle_gamma   90.00
#
_symmetry.space_group_name_H-M   'P 1'
#
loop_
_entity.id
_entity.type
_entity.pdbx_description
1 polymer ?
#
loop_
_entity_poly.entity_id
_entity_poly.type
_entity_poly.pdbx_seq_one_letter_code
_entity_poly.pdbx_strand_id
1 'polypeptide(L)'
;MDNLAVANLRQRPVRALVSVAGVALGVILILIITGLTRGMLNDRVQREQRVGAEIQFGRKGSFLSPTSTLPTDTAYIPRLLQIEGVKSVSPIGLYTQRGKTGLGFEVVDAIEYESYAAITGLQMVEGRIFQGDNEVIIDDFKAAHSQLSVGSEIEVFGHKMKVAGIYAPSIGSRIKLPLAALQSYQGLENKCTFIMVKVQNPAQQIEVQRRIDAALPGNGILLTRDLGLGAERQIPGLNGFVNSVVALSVVVSLLVILLAMYTTITERTREIGILKSLGASKRFIVSVIEKEALLISFIGVVAGLLIALGAGWVLERVTTLQLEFHWSWVLRAALIGLGAGALGALYPAVRAANQDPVKALSYD
;
A
#
# COMPACT_ATOMS: atom_id res chain seq x y z
N MET A 1 38.21 18.90 9.48
CA MET A 1 37.87 18.83 8.03
C MET A 1 36.36 18.76 7.80
N ASP A 2 35.59 18.17 8.73
CA ASP A 2 34.11 18.18 8.72
C ASP A 2 33.48 19.58 8.79
N ASN A 3 34.25 20.58 9.25
CA ASN A 3 33.75 21.94 9.46
C ASN A 3 33.57 22.76 8.16
N LEU A 4 34.24 22.41 7.05
CA LEU A 4 34.15 23.19 5.79
C LEU A 4 32.83 22.95 5.06
N ALA A 5 32.38 21.69 4.96
CA ALA A 5 31.09 21.36 4.35
C ALA A 5 29.92 21.95 5.15
N VAL A 6 29.99 21.85 6.49
CA VAL A 6 28.97 22.39 7.39
C VAL A 6 28.96 23.93 7.39
N ALA A 7 30.13 24.58 7.34
CA ALA A 7 30.23 26.03 7.23
C ALA A 7 29.67 26.56 5.90
N ASN A 8 29.90 25.85 4.80
CA ASN A 8 29.39 26.22 3.47
C ASN A 8 27.86 26.13 3.37
N LEU A 9 27.22 25.18 4.06
CA LEU A 9 25.76 25.08 4.14
C LEU A 9 25.13 26.28 4.86
N ARG A 10 25.79 26.80 5.90
CA ARG A 10 25.27 27.93 6.68
C ARG A 10 25.30 29.26 5.92
N GLN A 11 26.19 29.42 4.96
CA GLN A 11 26.30 30.68 4.21
C GLN A 11 25.17 30.88 3.19
N ARG A 12 24.55 29.80 2.68
CA ARG A 12 23.45 29.88 1.68
C ARG A 12 22.30 28.91 2.03
N PRO A 13 21.54 29.20 3.09
CA PRO A 13 20.55 28.26 3.65
C PRO A 13 19.40 27.94 2.69
N VAL A 14 18.95 28.92 1.89
CA VAL A 14 17.81 28.72 0.98
C VAL A 14 18.10 27.66 -0.09
N ARG A 15 19.30 27.67 -0.70
CA ARG A 15 19.64 26.66 -1.72
C ARG A 15 19.84 25.29 -1.10
N ALA A 16 20.56 25.23 0.03
CA ALA A 16 20.73 23.97 0.76
C ALA A 16 19.36 23.35 1.08
N LEU A 17 18.39 24.17 1.53
CA LEU A 17 17.02 23.74 1.77
C LEU A 17 16.33 23.22 0.51
N VAL A 18 16.47 23.89 -0.65
CA VAL A 18 15.89 23.42 -1.91
C VAL A 18 16.46 22.07 -2.34
N SER A 19 17.77 21.86 -2.22
CA SER A 19 18.41 20.57 -2.53
C SER A 19 17.98 19.46 -1.57
N VAL A 20 17.96 19.76 -0.26
CA VAL A 20 17.45 18.86 0.78
C VAL A 20 16.00 18.49 0.48
N ALA A 21 15.15 19.46 0.12
CA ALA A 21 13.74 19.25 -0.21
C ALA A 21 13.57 18.38 -1.46
N GLY A 22 14.40 18.54 -2.48
CA GLY A 22 14.37 17.69 -3.69
C GLY A 22 14.64 16.21 -3.37
N VAL A 23 15.69 15.95 -2.60
CA VAL A 23 16.02 14.58 -2.14
C VAL A 23 14.93 14.04 -1.23
N ALA A 24 14.46 14.85 -0.27
CA ALA A 24 13.41 14.47 0.65
C ALA A 24 12.13 14.08 -0.09
N LEU A 25 11.72 14.86 -1.10
CA LEU A 25 10.53 14.58 -1.90
C LEU A 25 10.63 13.25 -2.65
N GLY A 26 11.79 12.94 -3.24
CA GLY A 26 12.03 11.65 -3.88
C GLY A 26 11.91 10.48 -2.89
N VAL A 27 12.48 10.62 -1.70
CA VAL A 27 12.40 9.61 -0.63
C VAL A 27 10.97 9.44 -0.12
N ILE A 28 10.26 10.55 0.13
CA ILE A 28 8.86 10.54 0.57
C ILE A 28 7.99 9.81 -0.45
N LEU A 29 8.14 10.13 -1.74
CA LEU A 29 7.35 9.54 -2.81
C LEU A 29 7.56 8.01 -2.89
N ILE A 30 8.82 7.56 -2.82
CA ILE A 30 9.15 6.14 -2.78
C ILE A 30 8.53 5.45 -1.57
N LEU A 31 8.69 6.01 -0.37
CA LEU A 31 8.25 5.40 0.88
C LEU A 31 6.73 5.35 0.99
N ILE A 32 6.02 6.43 0.65
CA ILE A 32 4.55 6.45 0.70
C ILE A 32 3.97 5.44 -0.29
N ILE A 33 4.45 5.41 -1.53
CA ILE A 33 3.90 4.50 -2.55
C ILE A 33 4.19 3.04 -2.21
N THR A 34 5.42 2.72 -1.80
CA THR A 34 5.78 1.34 -1.45
C THR A 34 5.12 0.89 -0.15
N GLY A 35 5.02 1.79 0.84
CA GLY A 35 4.35 1.55 2.11
C GLY A 35 2.84 1.35 1.95
N LEU A 36 2.19 2.16 1.11
CA LEU A 36 0.77 2.00 0.78
C LEU A 36 0.53 0.70 0.01
N THR A 37 1.35 0.44 -1.02
CA THR A 37 1.22 -0.77 -1.84
C THR A 37 1.33 -2.03 -0.98
N ARG A 38 2.35 -2.09 -0.11
CA ARG A 38 2.58 -3.26 0.73
C ARG A 38 1.63 -3.35 1.90
N GLY A 39 1.31 -2.23 2.55
CA GLY A 39 0.33 -2.22 3.64
C GLY A 39 -1.02 -2.72 3.17
N MET A 40 -1.49 -2.28 2.00
CA MET A 40 -2.72 -2.81 1.41
C MET A 40 -2.63 -4.29 1.05
N LEU A 41 -1.49 -4.75 0.53
CA LEU A 41 -1.31 -6.16 0.17
C LEU A 41 -1.23 -7.07 1.40
N ASN A 42 -0.42 -6.71 2.40
CA ASN A 42 -0.25 -7.49 3.64
C ASN A 42 -1.54 -7.53 4.46
N ASP A 43 -2.25 -6.40 4.59
CA ASP A 43 -3.55 -6.33 5.28
C ASP A 43 -4.58 -7.26 4.61
N ARG A 44 -4.62 -7.27 3.27
CA ARG A 44 -5.48 -8.20 2.53
C ARG A 44 -5.07 -9.65 2.74
N VAL A 45 -3.79 -9.99 2.57
CA VAL A 45 -3.30 -11.37 2.72
C VAL A 45 -3.56 -11.88 4.14
N GLN A 46 -3.30 -11.09 5.17
CA GLN A 46 -3.54 -11.50 6.55
C GLN A 46 -5.04 -11.68 6.84
N ARG A 47 -5.91 -10.79 6.36
CA ARG A 47 -7.36 -10.94 6.55
C ARG A 47 -7.93 -12.12 5.77
N GLU A 48 -7.43 -12.39 4.57
CA GLU A 48 -7.87 -13.53 3.74
C GLU A 48 -7.40 -14.87 4.30
N GLN A 49 -6.18 -14.95 4.83
CA GLN A 49 -5.67 -16.18 5.47
C GLN A 49 -6.43 -16.54 6.74
N ARG A 50 -7.03 -15.56 7.44
CA ARG A 50 -7.83 -15.78 8.65
C ARG A 50 -9.26 -16.26 8.38
N VAL A 51 -9.73 -16.24 7.12
CA VAL A 51 -11.10 -16.66 6.74
C VAL A 51 -11.36 -18.12 7.09
N GLY A 52 -10.33 -18.97 7.14
CA GLY A 52 -10.45 -20.35 7.62
C GLY A 52 -11.28 -21.28 6.74
N ALA A 53 -11.73 -20.84 5.56
CA ALA A 53 -12.27 -21.70 4.50
C ALA A 53 -11.16 -22.07 3.51
N GLU A 54 -11.10 -23.33 3.11
CA GLU A 54 -10.07 -23.85 2.20
C GLU A 54 -10.45 -23.69 0.73
N ILE A 55 -11.75 -23.66 0.41
CA ILE A 55 -12.26 -23.65 -0.97
C ILE A 55 -13.27 -22.52 -1.15
N GLN A 56 -13.22 -21.85 -2.29
CA GLN A 56 -14.28 -20.97 -2.79
C GLN A 56 -14.91 -21.57 -4.05
N PHE A 57 -16.24 -21.62 -4.08
CA PHE A 57 -17.06 -22.17 -5.16
C PHE A 57 -17.95 -21.08 -5.75
N GLY A 58 -18.11 -21.04 -7.07
CA GLY A 58 -18.91 -20.01 -7.72
C GLY A 58 -18.75 -20.02 -9.22
N ARG A 59 -19.28 -19.02 -9.93
CA ARG A 59 -19.11 -18.95 -11.39
C ARG A 59 -17.64 -18.74 -11.75
N LYS A 60 -17.17 -19.34 -12.86
CA LYS A 60 -15.81 -19.10 -13.37
C LYS A 60 -15.55 -17.59 -13.53
N GLY A 61 -14.45 -17.11 -12.97
CA GLY A 61 -14.06 -15.69 -12.98
C GLY A 61 -14.66 -14.83 -11.85
N SER A 62 -15.64 -15.32 -11.09
CA SER A 62 -16.26 -14.56 -9.97
C SER A 62 -15.30 -14.25 -8.81
N PHE A 63 -14.19 -14.99 -8.72
CA PHE A 63 -13.18 -14.83 -7.66
C PHE A 63 -12.10 -13.80 -8.00
N LEU A 64 -12.00 -13.36 -9.26
CA LEU A 64 -10.87 -12.58 -9.75
C LEU A 64 -11.01 -11.08 -9.50
N SER A 65 -12.21 -10.59 -9.19
CA SER A 65 -12.47 -9.18 -8.90
C SER A 65 -13.66 -9.06 -7.94
N PRO A 66 -13.58 -8.18 -6.92
CA PRO A 66 -14.73 -7.83 -6.09
C PRO A 66 -15.73 -7.02 -6.93
N THR A 67 -16.48 -7.74 -7.76
CA THR A 67 -17.57 -7.19 -8.56
C THR A 67 -18.83 -7.14 -7.71
N SER A 68 -19.59 -6.05 -7.82
CA SER A 68 -20.90 -5.90 -7.20
C SER A 68 -21.98 -6.82 -7.81
N THR A 69 -21.60 -7.86 -8.55
CA THR A 69 -22.52 -8.81 -9.17
C THR A 69 -22.64 -10.08 -8.31
N LEU A 70 -23.81 -10.70 -8.36
CA LEU A 70 -24.11 -11.95 -7.67
C LEU A 70 -24.33 -13.09 -8.69
N PRO A 71 -23.27 -13.57 -9.37
CA PRO A 71 -23.39 -14.53 -10.46
C PRO A 71 -23.73 -15.97 -10.02
N THR A 72 -23.60 -16.30 -8.72
CA THR A 72 -23.69 -17.67 -8.20
C THR A 72 -25.02 -17.88 -7.49
N ASP A 73 -25.64 -19.05 -7.67
CA ASP A 73 -26.90 -19.39 -7.02
C ASP A 73 -26.67 -19.99 -5.62
N THR A 74 -27.44 -19.57 -4.63
CA THR A 74 -27.43 -20.14 -3.28
C THR A 74 -28.01 -21.56 -3.23
N ALA A 75 -28.77 -21.98 -4.26
CA ALA A 75 -29.28 -23.35 -4.39
C ALA A 75 -28.18 -24.44 -4.48
N TYR A 76 -26.92 -24.05 -4.70
CA TYR A 76 -25.79 -24.98 -4.62
C TYR A 76 -25.43 -25.39 -3.17
N ILE A 77 -25.86 -24.63 -2.16
CA ILE A 77 -25.53 -24.88 -0.74
C ILE A 77 -25.90 -26.30 -0.28
N PRO A 78 -27.15 -26.79 -0.46
CA PRO A 78 -27.51 -28.14 -0.02
C PRO A 78 -26.72 -29.22 -0.76
N ARG A 79 -26.41 -29.00 -2.04
CA ARG A 79 -25.62 -29.93 -2.87
C ARG A 79 -24.17 -30.00 -2.40
N LEU A 80 -23.58 -28.86 -2.04
CA LEU A 80 -22.21 -28.81 -1.52
C LEU A 80 -22.09 -29.48 -0.15
N LEU A 81 -23.09 -29.36 0.72
CA LEU A 81 -23.12 -30.04 2.02
C LEU A 81 -23.22 -31.57 1.92
N GLN A 82 -23.77 -32.10 0.82
CA GLN A 82 -23.85 -33.54 0.58
C GLN A 82 -22.53 -34.18 0.15
N ILE A 83 -21.52 -33.37 -0.21
CA ILE A 83 -20.24 -33.86 -0.71
C ILE A 83 -19.36 -34.31 0.46
N GLU A 84 -18.85 -35.54 0.37
CA GLU A 84 -17.96 -36.11 1.39
C GLU A 84 -16.67 -35.29 1.53
N GLY A 85 -16.39 -34.85 2.75
CA GLY A 85 -15.24 -34.02 3.12
C GLY A 85 -15.58 -32.54 3.34
N VAL A 86 -16.78 -32.10 2.97
CA VAL A 86 -17.29 -30.76 3.31
C VAL A 86 -17.77 -30.76 4.77
N LYS A 87 -17.35 -29.75 5.55
CA LYS A 87 -17.76 -29.54 6.94
C LYS A 87 -18.90 -28.53 7.05
N SER A 88 -18.75 -27.39 6.38
CA SER A 88 -19.73 -26.31 6.38
C SER A 88 -19.56 -25.44 5.14
N VAL A 89 -20.62 -24.72 4.77
CA VAL A 89 -20.62 -23.80 3.64
C VAL A 89 -21.29 -22.48 4.02
N SER A 90 -20.85 -21.37 3.43
CA SER A 90 -21.41 -20.03 3.67
C SER A 90 -21.46 -19.26 2.35
N PRO A 91 -22.62 -18.74 1.93
CA PRO A 91 -22.69 -17.83 0.78
C PRO A 91 -22.15 -16.45 1.15
N ILE A 92 -21.45 -15.81 0.22
CA ILE A 92 -20.90 -14.47 0.37
C ILE A 92 -21.30 -13.62 -0.83
N GLY A 93 -21.93 -12.48 -0.56
CA GLY A 93 -22.10 -11.41 -1.53
C GLY A 93 -21.02 -10.36 -1.34
N LEU A 94 -20.37 -9.95 -2.42
CA LEU A 94 -19.44 -8.81 -2.39
C LEU A 94 -20.10 -7.60 -3.01
N TYR A 95 -19.88 -6.46 -2.37
CA TYR A 95 -20.19 -5.17 -2.97
C TYR A 95 -19.05 -4.20 -2.76
N THR A 96 -18.70 -3.50 -3.83
CA THR A 96 -17.66 -2.49 -3.79
C THR A 96 -18.30 -1.10 -3.91
N GLN A 97 -18.02 -0.25 -2.93
CA GLN A 97 -18.45 1.15 -2.92
C GLN A 97 -17.26 2.10 -2.83
N ARG A 98 -17.50 3.39 -3.06
CA ARG A 98 -16.50 4.43 -2.88
C ARG A 98 -16.31 4.71 -1.38
N GLY A 99 -15.07 4.89 -0.93
CA GLY A 99 -14.79 5.25 0.45
C GLY A 99 -15.36 6.64 0.81
N LYS A 100 -15.69 6.85 2.09
CA LYS A 100 -16.32 8.09 2.62
C LYS A 100 -15.54 9.37 2.32
N THR A 101 -14.21 9.29 2.18
CA THR A 101 -13.33 10.44 1.85
C THR A 101 -13.22 10.70 0.34
N GLY A 102 -13.94 9.95 -0.51
CA GLY A 102 -13.88 10.06 -1.96
C GLY A 102 -12.61 9.47 -2.59
N LEU A 103 -11.65 9.01 -1.78
CA LEU A 103 -10.42 8.34 -2.17
C LEU A 103 -10.50 6.85 -1.80
N GLY A 104 -10.28 5.99 -2.79
CA GLY A 104 -10.28 4.53 -2.61
C GLY A 104 -11.66 3.87 -2.69
N PHE A 105 -11.65 2.55 -2.56
CA PHE A 105 -12.84 1.69 -2.58
C PHE A 105 -12.93 0.92 -1.27
N GLU A 106 -14.15 0.75 -0.79
CA GLU A 106 -14.48 -0.10 0.36
C GLU A 106 -15.28 -1.29 -0.15
N VAL A 107 -14.83 -2.49 0.21
CA VAL A 107 -15.57 -3.73 -0.05
C VAL A 107 -16.41 -4.02 1.17
N VAL A 108 -17.62 -4.48 0.94
CA VAL A 108 -18.62 -4.85 1.94
C VAL A 108 -18.99 -6.31 1.71
N ASP A 109 -18.91 -7.12 2.77
CA ASP A 109 -19.31 -8.53 2.72
C ASP A 109 -20.77 -8.65 3.17
N ALA A 110 -21.62 -9.15 2.27
CA ALA A 110 -22.95 -9.58 2.62
C ALA A 110 -22.91 -11.07 3.01
N ILE A 111 -23.27 -11.37 4.25
CA ILE A 111 -23.08 -12.68 4.86
C ILE A 111 -24.34 -13.20 5.53
N GLU A 112 -24.41 -14.51 5.72
CA GLU A 112 -25.25 -15.16 6.72
C GLU A 112 -24.41 -15.38 7.97
N TYR A 113 -24.78 -14.76 9.10
CA TYR A 113 -23.92 -14.69 10.28
C TYR A 113 -23.53 -16.07 10.81
N GLU A 114 -24.49 -16.98 10.98
CA GLU A 114 -24.25 -18.29 11.61
C GLU A 114 -23.29 -19.17 10.78
N SER A 115 -23.54 -19.28 9.48
CA SER A 115 -22.71 -20.07 8.57
C SER A 115 -21.32 -19.47 8.40
N TYR A 116 -21.23 -18.13 8.33
CA TYR A 116 -19.95 -17.43 8.23
C TYR A 116 -19.12 -17.53 9.51
N ALA A 117 -19.74 -17.33 10.68
CA ALA A 117 -19.06 -17.44 11.97
C ALA A 117 -18.58 -18.87 12.25
N ALA A 118 -19.32 -19.90 11.85
CA ALA A 118 -18.90 -21.29 11.96
C ALA A 118 -17.63 -21.62 11.15
N ILE A 119 -17.43 -20.93 10.02
CA ILE A 119 -16.24 -21.10 9.17
C ILE A 119 -15.05 -20.29 9.72
N THR A 120 -15.31 -19.02 10.00
CA THR A 120 -14.28 -17.99 10.26
C THR A 120 -13.88 -17.87 11.74
N GLY A 121 -14.74 -18.34 12.65
CA GLY A 121 -14.58 -18.11 14.10
C GLY A 121 -14.87 -16.67 14.52
N LEU A 122 -15.60 -15.90 13.70
CA LEU A 122 -16.00 -14.53 14.00
C LEU A 122 -16.82 -14.47 15.30
N GLN A 123 -16.47 -13.53 16.18
CA GLN A 123 -17.16 -13.29 17.44
C GLN A 123 -17.51 -11.80 17.60
N MET A 124 -18.64 -11.53 18.25
CA MET A 124 -19.01 -10.17 18.62
C MET A 124 -18.23 -9.75 19.87
N VAL A 125 -17.51 -8.64 19.77
CA VAL A 125 -16.81 -8.01 20.90
C VAL A 125 -17.76 -7.08 21.64
N GLU A 126 -18.56 -6.32 20.89
CA GLU A 126 -19.49 -5.34 21.41
C GLU A 126 -20.79 -5.33 20.60
N GLY A 127 -21.91 -5.09 21.27
CA GLY A 127 -23.22 -5.04 20.63
C GLY A 127 -23.77 -6.42 20.26
N ARG A 128 -24.45 -6.49 19.11
CA ARG A 128 -25.23 -7.66 18.68
C ARG A 128 -25.08 -7.92 17.18
N ILE A 129 -25.52 -9.09 16.75
CA ILE A 129 -25.68 -9.39 15.32
C ILE A 129 -26.81 -8.55 14.73
N PHE A 130 -26.78 -8.36 13.41
CA PHE A 130 -27.85 -7.69 12.68
C PHE A 130 -29.19 -8.45 12.84
N GLN A 131 -30.27 -7.73 13.13
CA GLN A 131 -31.64 -8.24 13.24
C GLN A 131 -32.56 -7.80 12.10
N GLY A 132 -32.13 -6.84 11.30
CA GLY A 132 -32.88 -6.35 10.15
C GLY A 132 -31.96 -5.88 9.03
N ASP A 133 -32.57 -5.56 7.90
CA ASP A 133 -31.85 -5.29 6.65
C ASP A 133 -31.07 -3.97 6.65
N ASN A 134 -31.38 -3.04 7.57
CA ASN A 134 -30.72 -1.74 7.70
C ASN A 134 -29.65 -1.70 8.80
N GLU A 135 -29.15 -2.86 9.22
CA GLU A 135 -28.10 -2.99 10.23
C GLU A 135 -26.82 -3.58 9.64
N VAL A 136 -25.68 -3.14 10.17
CA VAL A 136 -24.35 -3.60 9.76
C VAL A 136 -23.49 -3.90 10.98
N ILE A 137 -22.53 -4.79 10.82
CA ILE A 137 -21.47 -5.02 11.80
C ILE A 137 -20.14 -4.58 11.21
N ILE A 138 -19.26 -4.05 12.05
CA ILE A 138 -17.95 -3.54 11.65
C ILE A 138 -16.84 -4.21 12.46
N ASP A 139 -15.64 -4.28 11.91
CA ASP A 139 -14.49 -4.77 12.68
C ASP A 139 -14.02 -3.73 13.72
N ASP A 140 -13.32 -4.24 14.74
CA ASP A 140 -12.64 -3.47 15.77
C ASP A 140 -11.74 -2.36 15.21
N PHE A 141 -11.03 -2.66 14.11
CA PHE A 141 -10.17 -1.70 13.44
C PHE A 141 -10.97 -0.50 12.90
N LYS A 142 -12.04 -0.73 12.14
CA LYS A 142 -12.85 0.36 11.57
C LYS A 142 -13.60 1.13 12.65
N ALA A 143 -14.07 0.46 13.69
CA ALA A 143 -14.68 1.10 14.85
C ALA A 143 -13.71 2.12 15.49
N ALA A 144 -12.49 1.70 15.81
CA ALA A 144 -11.48 2.57 16.39
C ALA A 144 -11.06 3.72 15.45
N HIS A 145 -10.83 3.42 14.16
CA HIS A 145 -10.30 4.40 13.20
C HIS A 145 -11.33 5.43 12.76
N SER A 146 -12.59 5.02 12.57
CA SER A 146 -13.67 5.93 12.18
C SER A 146 -14.39 6.53 13.38
N GLN A 147 -13.92 6.27 14.61
CA GLN A 147 -14.57 6.65 15.87
C GLN A 147 -16.04 6.24 15.91
N LEU A 148 -16.34 5.04 15.40
CA LEU A 148 -17.69 4.49 15.35
C LEU A 148 -17.91 3.58 16.55
N SER A 149 -19.09 3.72 17.15
CA SER A 149 -19.58 2.87 18.23
C SER A 149 -20.88 2.18 17.82
N VAL A 150 -21.31 1.19 18.60
CA VAL A 150 -22.63 0.56 18.42
C VAL A 150 -23.72 1.64 18.48
N GLY A 151 -24.59 1.65 17.46
CA GLY A 151 -25.63 2.66 17.25
C GLY A 151 -25.24 3.80 16.31
N SER A 152 -23.96 3.91 15.91
CA SER A 152 -23.52 4.89 14.91
C SER A 152 -24.14 4.61 13.54
N GLU A 153 -24.35 5.64 12.73
CA GLU A 153 -24.84 5.50 11.35
C GLU A 153 -23.69 5.56 10.35
N ILE A 154 -23.68 4.61 9.41
CA ILE A 154 -22.76 4.59 8.28
C ILE A 154 -23.53 4.48 6.97
N GLU A 155 -22.95 5.03 5.92
CA GLU A 155 -23.54 4.94 4.58
C GLU A 155 -22.96 3.73 3.84
N VAL A 156 -23.85 2.83 3.45
CA VAL A 156 -23.53 1.63 2.70
C VAL A 156 -24.57 1.53 1.59
N PHE A 157 -24.17 1.33 0.33
CA PHE A 157 -25.08 1.32 -0.84
C PHE A 157 -25.85 2.63 -1.08
N GLY A 158 -25.38 3.76 -0.56
CA GLY A 158 -26.15 5.02 -0.59
C GLY A 158 -27.32 5.05 0.40
N HIS A 159 -27.42 4.04 1.28
CA HIS A 159 -28.39 3.96 2.36
C HIS A 159 -27.70 4.14 3.71
N LYS A 160 -28.36 4.84 4.64
CA LYS A 160 -27.88 4.96 6.01
C LYS A 160 -28.25 3.70 6.79
N MET A 161 -27.24 3.01 7.28
CA MET A 161 -27.36 1.79 8.06
C MET A 161 -26.79 2.00 9.46
N LYS A 162 -27.38 1.33 10.46
CA LYS A 162 -26.94 1.42 11.86
C LYS A 162 -25.92 0.34 12.18
N VAL A 163 -24.86 0.71 12.87
CA VAL A 163 -23.86 -0.23 13.39
C VAL A 163 -24.47 -1.00 14.55
N ALA A 164 -24.85 -2.26 14.34
CA ALA A 164 -25.47 -3.13 15.35
C ALA A 164 -24.44 -3.74 16.31
N GLY A 165 -23.19 -3.89 15.87
CA GLY A 165 -22.14 -4.47 16.69
C GLY A 165 -20.75 -4.39 16.07
N ILE A 166 -19.75 -4.65 16.91
CA ILE A 166 -18.34 -4.68 16.57
C ILE A 166 -17.84 -6.11 16.73
N TYR A 167 -17.17 -6.65 15.72
CA TYR A 167 -16.68 -8.03 15.72
C TYR A 167 -15.15 -8.11 15.71
N ALA A 168 -14.63 -9.22 16.20
CA ALA A 168 -13.23 -9.60 16.12
C ALA A 168 -13.10 -11.14 15.95
N PRO A 169 -11.98 -11.64 15.37
CA PRO A 169 -10.90 -10.86 14.76
C PRO A 169 -11.31 -10.27 13.39
N SER A 170 -10.52 -9.33 12.87
CA SER A 170 -10.76 -8.73 11.56
C SER A 170 -10.52 -9.76 10.44
N ILE A 171 -11.58 -10.15 9.73
CA ILE A 171 -11.60 -11.21 8.70
C ILE A 171 -12.40 -10.71 7.49
N GLY A 172 -11.90 -10.94 6.27
CA GLY A 172 -12.57 -10.50 5.05
C GLY A 172 -12.69 -8.98 4.96
N SER A 173 -13.86 -8.48 4.56
CA SER A 173 -14.17 -7.04 4.51
C SER A 173 -14.54 -6.48 5.88
N ARG A 174 -14.17 -5.22 6.11
CA ARG A 174 -14.34 -4.54 7.41
C ARG A 174 -15.78 -4.21 7.77
N ILE A 175 -16.65 -4.04 6.76
CA ILE A 175 -18.09 -3.88 6.93
C ILE A 175 -18.75 -5.18 6.50
N LYS A 176 -19.68 -5.68 7.32
CA LYS A 176 -20.55 -6.79 6.95
C LYS A 176 -22.01 -6.45 7.15
N LEU A 177 -22.86 -7.01 6.31
CA LEU A 177 -24.30 -6.82 6.33
C LEU A 177 -25.04 -8.13 6.02
N PRO A 178 -26.35 -8.22 6.26
CA PRO A 178 -27.13 -9.43 5.96
C PRO A 178 -27.16 -9.72 4.45
N LEU A 179 -26.84 -10.95 4.03
CA LEU A 179 -26.92 -11.34 2.61
C LEU A 179 -28.29 -11.01 1.98
N ALA A 180 -29.37 -11.22 2.74
CA ALA A 180 -30.73 -10.90 2.33
C ALA A 180 -30.91 -9.40 1.98
N ALA A 181 -30.29 -8.49 2.74
CA ALA A 181 -30.35 -7.06 2.48
C ALA A 181 -29.69 -6.72 1.14
N LEU A 182 -28.51 -7.28 0.85
CA LEU A 182 -27.86 -7.09 -0.46
C LEU A 182 -28.71 -7.61 -1.62
N GLN A 183 -29.28 -8.81 -1.46
CA GLN A 183 -30.13 -9.43 -2.48
C GLN A 183 -31.38 -8.58 -2.75
N SER A 184 -32.02 -8.08 -1.70
CA SER A 184 -33.17 -7.18 -1.79
C SER A 184 -32.83 -5.89 -2.53
N TYR A 185 -31.71 -5.24 -2.17
CA TYR A 185 -31.27 -4.00 -2.83
C TYR A 185 -30.91 -4.17 -4.30
N GLN A 186 -30.42 -5.34 -4.70
CA GLN A 186 -30.10 -5.62 -6.10
C GLN A 186 -31.27 -6.26 -6.88
N GLY A 187 -32.38 -6.60 -6.21
CA GLY A 187 -33.47 -7.36 -6.82
C GLY A 187 -33.04 -8.77 -7.29
N LEU A 188 -32.02 -9.35 -6.63
CA LEU A 188 -31.42 -10.63 -6.98
C LEU A 188 -31.57 -11.62 -5.83
N GLU A 189 -32.75 -12.23 -5.73
CA GLU A 189 -33.03 -13.26 -4.72
C GLU A 189 -32.20 -14.52 -4.97
N ASN A 190 -31.81 -15.19 -3.88
CA ASN A 190 -31.08 -16.47 -3.90
C ASN A 190 -29.75 -16.42 -4.66
N LYS A 191 -29.13 -15.24 -4.81
CA LYS A 191 -27.83 -15.07 -5.46
C LYS A 191 -26.74 -14.63 -4.49
N CYS A 192 -25.52 -15.07 -4.76
CA CYS A 192 -24.31 -14.68 -4.05
C CYS A 192 -23.16 -14.48 -5.06
N THR A 193 -22.05 -13.88 -4.62
CA THR A 193 -20.85 -13.77 -5.46
C THR A 193 -20.15 -15.12 -5.55
N PHE A 194 -19.87 -15.73 -4.39
CA PHE A 194 -19.31 -17.06 -4.27
C PHE A 194 -19.73 -17.70 -2.94
N ILE A 195 -19.49 -19.00 -2.80
CA ILE A 195 -19.77 -19.80 -1.62
C ILE A 195 -18.43 -20.25 -1.04
N MET A 196 -18.19 -19.92 0.23
CA MET A 196 -17.07 -20.45 0.99
C MET A 196 -17.38 -21.87 1.45
N VAL A 197 -16.40 -22.76 1.31
CA VAL A 197 -16.51 -24.16 1.70
C VAL A 197 -15.37 -24.48 2.66
N LYS A 198 -15.76 -24.91 3.86
CA LYS A 198 -14.82 -25.41 4.87
C LYS A 198 -14.71 -26.92 4.76
N VAL A 199 -13.49 -27.41 4.69
CA VAL A 199 -13.16 -28.83 4.57
C VAL A 199 -12.95 -29.41 5.98
N GLN A 200 -13.32 -30.67 6.18
CA GLN A 200 -13.13 -31.35 7.47
C GLN A 200 -11.64 -31.47 7.83
N ASN A 201 -10.80 -31.82 6.85
CA ASN A 201 -9.35 -31.89 6.98
C ASN A 201 -8.67 -31.01 5.91
N PRO A 202 -7.98 -29.92 6.29
CA PRO A 202 -7.30 -29.02 5.34
C PRO A 202 -6.29 -29.72 4.40
N ALA A 203 -5.72 -30.85 4.80
CA ALA A 203 -4.80 -31.62 3.96
C ALA A 203 -5.51 -32.24 2.74
N GLN A 204 -6.82 -32.47 2.82
CA GLN A 204 -7.63 -33.10 1.77
C GLN A 204 -8.31 -32.08 0.84
N GLN A 205 -8.02 -30.78 0.98
CA GLN A 205 -8.68 -29.72 0.19
C GLN A 205 -8.61 -29.95 -1.34
N ILE A 206 -7.52 -30.52 -1.86
CA ILE A 206 -7.35 -30.82 -3.29
C ILE A 206 -8.26 -31.97 -3.74
N GLU A 207 -8.44 -32.98 -2.88
CA GLU A 207 -9.32 -34.11 -3.16
C GLU A 207 -10.79 -33.66 -3.13
N VAL A 208 -11.15 -32.87 -2.12
CA VAL A 208 -12.51 -32.31 -2.01
C VAL A 208 -12.81 -31.36 -3.16
N GLN A 209 -11.85 -30.54 -3.61
CA GLN A 209 -11.98 -29.74 -4.82
C GLN A 209 -12.32 -30.60 -6.05
N ARG A 210 -11.62 -31.72 -6.26
CA ARG A 210 -11.90 -32.64 -7.38
C ARG A 210 -13.29 -33.26 -7.29
N ARG A 211 -13.73 -33.64 -6.08
CA ARG A 211 -15.09 -34.16 -5.84
C ARG A 211 -16.16 -33.11 -6.14
N ILE A 212 -15.95 -31.85 -5.74
CA ILE A 212 -16.85 -30.74 -6.05
C ILE A 212 -16.91 -30.51 -7.57
N ASP A 213 -15.78 -30.54 -8.27
CA ASP A 213 -15.74 -30.38 -9.74
C ASP A 213 -16.49 -31.50 -10.46
N ALA A 214 -16.33 -32.75 -10.02
CA ALA A 214 -17.03 -33.89 -10.57
C ALA A 214 -18.55 -33.85 -10.31
N ALA A 215 -18.98 -33.39 -9.13
CA ALA A 215 -20.38 -33.30 -8.76
C ALA A 215 -21.11 -32.10 -9.39
N LEU A 216 -20.40 -30.98 -9.59
CA LEU A 216 -20.95 -29.71 -10.07
C LEU A 216 -20.12 -29.13 -11.24
N PRO A 217 -20.09 -29.83 -12.39
CA PRO A 217 -19.26 -29.41 -13.52
C PRO A 217 -19.70 -28.06 -14.10
N GLY A 218 -18.75 -27.31 -14.65
CA GLY A 218 -18.99 -26.00 -15.28
C GLY A 218 -18.86 -24.79 -14.35
N ASN A 219 -18.74 -25.02 -13.04
CA ASN A 219 -18.45 -23.98 -12.06
C ASN A 219 -16.95 -23.69 -11.97
N GLY A 220 -16.60 -22.59 -11.30
CA GLY A 220 -15.26 -22.27 -10.89
C GLY A 220 -15.03 -22.72 -9.45
N ILE A 221 -13.87 -23.31 -9.19
CA ILE A 221 -13.46 -23.75 -7.85
C ILE A 221 -12.03 -23.28 -7.65
N LEU A 222 -11.79 -22.53 -6.58
CA LEU A 222 -10.49 -21.96 -6.27
C LEU A 222 -10.12 -22.27 -4.82
N LEU A 223 -8.86 -22.63 -4.58
CA LEU A 223 -8.36 -22.81 -3.24
C LEU A 223 -8.07 -21.44 -2.62
N THR A 224 -8.51 -21.21 -1.39
CA THR A 224 -8.32 -19.91 -0.72
C THR A 224 -6.84 -19.57 -0.55
N ARG A 225 -5.97 -20.58 -0.37
CA ARG A 225 -4.51 -20.37 -0.31
C ARG A 225 -3.92 -19.81 -1.61
N ASP A 226 -4.56 -20.07 -2.75
CA ASP A 226 -4.10 -19.61 -4.07
C ASP A 226 -4.59 -18.18 -4.37
N LEU A 227 -5.61 -17.68 -3.64
CA LEU A 227 -6.07 -16.29 -3.74
C LEU A 227 -5.02 -15.29 -3.30
N GLY A 228 -4.28 -15.58 -2.22
CA GLY A 228 -3.20 -14.70 -1.74
C GLY A 228 -2.06 -14.54 -2.76
N LEU A 229 -1.74 -15.59 -3.52
CA LEU A 229 -0.77 -15.56 -4.63
C LEU A 229 -1.35 -14.85 -5.88
N GLY A 230 -2.68 -14.89 -6.04
CA GLY A 230 -3.42 -14.16 -7.06
C GLY A 230 -3.54 -12.66 -6.76
N ALA A 231 -3.64 -12.25 -5.50
CA ALA A 231 -3.77 -10.85 -5.08
C ALA A 231 -2.54 -10.00 -5.48
N GLU A 232 -1.33 -10.57 -5.40
CA GLU A 232 -0.12 -9.94 -5.95
C GLU A 232 -0.14 -9.80 -7.48
N ARG A 233 -0.86 -10.70 -8.18
CA ARG A 233 -1.08 -10.66 -9.64
C ARG A 233 -2.32 -9.87 -10.05
N GLN A 234 -3.23 -9.56 -9.12
CA GLN A 234 -4.55 -8.95 -9.37
C GLN A 234 -4.48 -7.46 -9.69
N ILE A 235 -3.35 -6.79 -9.40
CA ILE A 235 -3.07 -5.48 -9.97
C ILE A 235 -1.95 -5.66 -11.00
N PRO A 236 -2.23 -6.29 -12.16
CA PRO A 236 -1.23 -6.44 -13.22
C PRO A 236 -0.73 -5.05 -13.59
N GLY A 237 0.60 -4.87 -13.52
CA GLY A 237 1.24 -3.58 -13.73
C GLY A 237 1.51 -2.75 -12.46
N LEU A 238 1.05 -3.14 -11.26
CA LEU A 238 1.38 -2.41 -10.02
C LEU A 238 2.88 -2.37 -9.76
N ASN A 239 3.57 -3.50 -9.89
CA ASN A 239 5.03 -3.55 -9.76
C ASN A 239 5.71 -2.69 -10.84
N GLY A 240 5.17 -2.67 -12.05
CA GLY A 240 5.62 -1.79 -13.13
C GLY A 240 5.44 -0.32 -12.77
N PHE A 241 4.25 0.06 -12.31
CA PHE A 241 3.90 1.41 -11.87
C PHE A 241 4.77 1.89 -10.71
N VAL A 242 4.93 1.08 -9.66
CA VAL A 242 5.80 1.37 -8.52
C VAL A 242 7.23 1.59 -9.00
N ASN A 243 7.76 0.71 -9.86
CA ASN A 243 9.10 0.86 -10.42
C ASN A 243 9.24 2.13 -11.28
N SER A 244 8.21 2.48 -12.06
CA SER A 244 8.19 3.73 -12.85
C SER A 244 8.21 4.96 -11.96
N VAL A 245 7.43 4.98 -10.87
CA VAL A 245 7.44 6.12 -9.95
C VAL A 245 8.75 6.20 -9.16
N VAL A 246 9.32 5.08 -8.76
CA VAL A 246 10.66 5.04 -8.15
C VAL A 246 11.69 5.62 -9.13
N ALA A 247 11.69 5.19 -10.39
CA ALA A 247 12.59 5.70 -11.43
C ALA A 247 12.42 7.22 -11.64
N LEU A 248 11.18 7.71 -11.72
CA LEU A 248 10.89 9.14 -11.83
C LEU A 248 11.42 9.91 -10.61
N SER A 249 11.25 9.36 -9.41
CA SER A 249 11.75 9.96 -8.15
C SER A 249 13.27 10.10 -8.16
N VAL A 250 13.98 9.09 -8.69
CA VAL A 250 15.44 9.14 -8.85
C VAL A 250 15.85 10.25 -9.82
N VAL A 251 15.20 10.32 -10.99
CA VAL A 251 15.50 11.32 -12.01
C VAL A 251 15.27 12.74 -11.49
N VAL A 252 14.13 12.98 -10.84
CA VAL A 252 13.82 14.29 -10.25
C VAL A 252 14.85 14.67 -9.19
N SER A 253 15.19 13.76 -8.28
CA SER A 253 16.19 14.01 -7.23
C SER A 253 17.56 14.34 -7.84
N LEU A 254 17.98 13.58 -8.85
CA LEU A 254 19.25 13.76 -9.55
C LEU A 254 19.30 15.13 -10.25
N LEU A 255 18.23 15.54 -10.95
CA LEU A 255 18.19 16.83 -11.65
C LEU A 255 18.20 18.01 -10.68
N VAL A 256 17.48 17.91 -9.55
CA VAL A 256 17.48 18.98 -8.53
C VAL A 256 18.87 19.17 -7.95
N ILE A 257 19.56 18.08 -7.62
CA ILE A 257 20.92 18.15 -7.07
C ILE A 257 21.92 18.64 -8.12
N LEU A 258 21.83 18.13 -9.35
CA LEU A 258 22.67 18.57 -10.46
C LEU A 258 22.55 20.07 -10.68
N LEU A 259 21.33 20.58 -10.78
CA LEU A 259 21.10 22.01 -10.99
C LEU A 259 21.64 22.83 -9.81
N ALA A 260 21.36 22.41 -8.58
CA ALA A 260 21.83 23.12 -7.39
C ALA A 260 23.36 23.13 -7.26
N MET A 261 24.02 21.99 -7.50
CA MET A 261 25.47 21.88 -7.47
C MET A 261 26.11 22.66 -8.61
N TYR A 262 25.54 22.58 -9.81
CA TYR A 262 26.00 23.37 -10.96
C TYR A 262 26.03 24.86 -10.64
N THR A 263 24.92 25.40 -10.13
CA THR A 263 24.85 26.82 -9.80
C THR A 263 25.76 27.19 -8.61
N THR A 264 25.96 26.29 -7.65
CA THR A 264 26.88 26.51 -6.51
C THR A 264 28.32 26.60 -6.96
N ILE A 265 28.72 25.75 -7.90
CA ILE A 265 30.05 25.76 -8.48
C ILE A 265 30.28 27.03 -9.29
N THR A 266 29.31 27.45 -10.11
CA THR A 266 29.47 28.68 -10.91
C THR A 266 29.63 29.91 -10.02
N GLU A 267 28.90 29.98 -8.90
CA GLU A 267 29.01 31.09 -7.94
C GLU A 267 30.32 31.06 -7.14
N ARG A 268 30.90 29.89 -6.90
CA ARG A 268 32.18 29.70 -6.17
C ARG A 268 33.38 29.48 -7.09
N THR A 269 33.26 29.85 -8.38
CA THR A 269 34.31 29.64 -9.39
C THR A 269 35.66 30.22 -8.94
N ARG A 270 35.66 31.43 -8.37
CA ARG A 270 36.87 32.11 -7.90
C ARG A 270 37.54 31.38 -6.73
N GLU A 271 36.77 30.87 -5.77
CA GLU A 271 37.30 30.08 -4.64
C GLU A 271 37.99 28.79 -5.12
N ILE A 272 37.38 28.12 -6.10
CA ILE A 272 37.93 26.91 -6.73
C ILE A 272 39.22 27.26 -7.50
N GLY A 273 39.23 28.41 -8.20
CA GLY A 273 40.43 28.94 -8.86
C GLY A 273 41.60 29.16 -7.90
N ILE A 274 41.34 29.77 -6.73
CA ILE A 274 42.35 29.98 -5.68
C ILE A 274 42.90 28.64 -5.18
N LEU A 275 42.03 27.67 -4.87
CA LEU A 275 42.45 26.33 -4.43
C LEU A 275 43.34 25.64 -5.47
N LYS A 276 43.00 25.75 -6.75
CA LYS A 276 43.81 25.19 -7.84
C LYS A 276 45.17 25.87 -7.98
N SER A 277 45.23 27.19 -7.85
CA SER A 277 46.48 27.94 -7.90
C SER A 277 47.42 27.61 -6.73
N LEU A 278 46.86 27.20 -5.59
CA LEU A 278 47.61 26.69 -4.44
C LEU A 278 48.01 25.20 -4.59
N GLY A 279 47.73 24.56 -5.73
CA GLY A 279 48.14 23.18 -6.03
C GLY A 279 47.11 22.10 -5.68
N ALA A 280 45.84 22.45 -5.42
CA ALA A 280 44.80 21.45 -5.17
C ALA A 280 44.60 20.52 -6.38
N SER A 281 44.68 19.21 -6.16
CA SER A 281 44.47 18.21 -7.20
C SER A 281 43.00 18.17 -7.67
N LYS A 282 42.76 17.72 -8.91
CA LYS A 282 41.40 17.53 -9.44
C LYS A 282 40.57 16.59 -8.55
N ARG A 283 41.18 15.51 -8.07
CA ARG A 283 40.54 14.54 -7.16
C ARG A 283 40.15 15.18 -5.84
N PHE A 284 40.97 16.08 -5.32
CA PHE A 284 40.65 16.81 -4.09
C PHE A 284 39.39 17.66 -4.26
N ILE A 285 39.30 18.46 -5.34
CA ILE A 285 38.15 19.31 -5.61
C ILE A 285 36.87 18.48 -5.79
N VAL A 286 36.93 17.41 -6.59
CA VAL A 286 35.79 16.48 -6.74
C VAL A 286 35.37 15.91 -5.39
N SER A 287 36.31 15.45 -4.57
CA SER A 287 36.00 14.85 -3.26
C SER A 287 35.35 15.82 -2.28
N VAL A 288 35.67 17.12 -2.35
CA VAL A 288 35.07 18.15 -1.49
C VAL A 288 33.62 18.38 -1.91
N ILE A 289 33.37 18.54 -3.20
CA ILE A 289 32.03 18.78 -3.75
C ILE A 289 31.13 17.55 -3.54
N GLU A 290 31.65 16.35 -3.77
CA GLU A 290 30.94 15.09 -3.51
C GLU A 290 30.57 14.94 -2.04
N LYS A 291 31.46 15.31 -1.10
CA LYS A 291 31.13 15.29 0.33
C LYS A 291 30.04 16.30 0.71
N GLU A 292 30.04 17.48 0.10
CA GLU A 292 28.98 18.49 0.29
C GLU A 292 27.63 17.94 -0.23
N ALA A 293 27.63 17.34 -1.42
CA ALA A 293 26.44 16.71 -1.99
C ALA A 293 25.93 15.52 -1.16
N LEU A 294 26.82 14.63 -0.71
CA LEU A 294 26.47 13.50 0.15
C LEU A 294 25.88 13.95 1.49
N LEU A 295 26.41 15.02 2.08
CA LEU A 295 25.88 15.59 3.32
C LEU A 295 24.46 16.16 3.09
N ILE A 296 24.25 16.88 2.00
CA ILE A 296 22.93 17.40 1.61
C ILE A 296 21.94 16.25 1.38
N SER A 297 22.35 15.21 0.64
CA SER A 297 21.52 14.04 0.39
C SER A 297 21.23 13.26 1.66
N PHE A 298 22.19 13.14 2.58
CA PHE A 298 21.96 12.50 3.87
C PHE A 298 20.90 13.25 4.68
N ILE A 299 21.02 14.58 4.78
CA ILE A 299 20.01 15.42 5.46
C ILE A 299 18.64 15.29 4.76
N GLY A 300 18.61 15.30 3.43
CA GLY A 300 17.40 15.11 2.64
C GLY A 300 16.75 13.74 2.85
N VAL A 301 17.54 12.67 2.92
CA VAL A 301 17.04 11.31 3.20
C VAL A 301 16.45 11.24 4.61
N VAL A 302 17.15 11.77 5.62
CA VAL A 302 16.65 11.79 7.01
C VAL A 302 15.37 12.60 7.11
N ALA A 303 15.34 13.81 6.53
CA ALA A 303 14.15 14.65 6.51
C ALA A 303 12.99 13.96 5.78
N GLY A 304 13.24 13.37 4.61
CA GLY A 304 12.24 12.64 3.83
C GLY A 304 11.68 11.44 4.58
N LEU A 305 12.52 10.69 5.28
CA LEU A 305 12.09 9.57 6.13
C LEU A 305 11.18 10.05 7.27
N LEU A 306 11.60 11.09 8.01
CA LEU A 306 10.80 11.63 9.11
C LEU A 306 9.44 12.16 8.63
N ILE A 307 9.42 12.86 7.50
CA ILE A 307 8.20 13.37 6.89
C ILE A 307 7.32 12.21 6.42
N ALA A 308 7.88 11.17 5.80
CA ALA A 308 7.11 10.01 5.34
C ALA A 308 6.48 9.24 6.51
N LEU A 309 7.22 9.04 7.60
CA LEU A 309 6.71 8.40 8.81
C LEU A 309 5.61 9.23 9.47
N GLY A 310 5.82 10.55 9.59
CA GLY A 310 4.81 11.47 10.10
C GLY A 310 3.55 11.51 9.22
N ALA A 311 3.73 11.55 7.91
CA ALA A 311 2.63 11.47 6.95
C ALA A 311 1.88 10.14 7.08
N GLY A 312 2.57 9.00 7.23
CA GLY A 312 1.94 7.71 7.47
C GLY A 312 1.09 7.70 8.74
N TRP A 313 1.63 8.22 9.85
CA TRP A 313 0.91 8.33 11.12
C TRP A 313 -0.36 9.21 11.03
N VAL A 314 -0.33 10.27 10.22
CA VAL A 314 -1.50 11.12 9.93
C VAL A 314 -2.48 10.40 9.01
N LEU A 315 -1.99 9.79 7.93
CA LEU A 315 -2.82 9.09 6.94
C LEU A 315 -3.60 7.94 7.57
N GLU A 316 -2.97 7.17 8.46
CA GLU A 316 -3.64 6.09 9.18
C GLU A 316 -4.78 6.61 10.07
N ARG A 317 -4.69 7.82 10.62
CA ARG A 317 -5.78 8.40 11.43
C ARG A 317 -6.92 8.98 10.61
N VAL A 318 -6.61 9.52 9.44
CA VAL A 318 -7.58 10.25 8.60
C VAL A 318 -8.23 9.32 7.58
N THR A 319 -7.59 8.20 7.25
CA THR A 319 -8.03 7.28 6.20
C THR A 319 -8.02 5.83 6.68
N THR A 320 -8.72 4.94 5.98
CA THR A 320 -8.67 3.49 6.25
C THR A 320 -7.47 2.80 5.60
N LEU A 321 -6.59 3.56 4.95
CA LEU A 321 -5.40 3.05 4.28
C LEU A 321 -4.34 2.69 5.32
N GLN A 322 -3.77 1.50 5.20
CA GLN A 322 -2.65 1.07 6.03
C GLN A 322 -1.33 1.32 5.29
N LEU A 323 -0.37 1.96 5.98
CA LEU A 323 0.97 2.17 5.45
C LEU A 323 1.95 1.32 6.25
N GLU A 324 2.49 0.29 5.64
CA GLU A 324 3.48 -0.57 6.30
C GLU A 324 4.90 -0.24 5.79
N PHE A 325 5.68 0.44 6.63
CA PHE A 325 7.07 0.76 6.29
C PHE A 325 7.99 -0.42 6.59
N HIS A 326 8.26 -1.23 5.57
CA HIS A 326 9.23 -2.32 5.69
C HIS A 326 10.67 -1.79 5.68
N TRP A 327 11.51 -2.23 6.62
CA TRP A 327 12.89 -1.76 6.78
C TRP A 327 13.73 -1.87 5.49
N SER A 328 13.52 -2.93 4.70
CA SER A 328 14.23 -3.09 3.43
C SER A 328 13.95 -1.97 2.41
N TRP A 329 12.74 -1.39 2.39
CA TRP A 329 12.44 -0.24 1.52
C TRP A 329 12.99 1.06 2.08
N VAL A 330 13.00 1.22 3.41
CA VAL A 330 13.67 2.36 4.06
C VAL A 330 15.14 2.41 3.66
N LEU A 331 15.83 1.27 3.76
CA LEU A 331 17.22 1.16 3.31
C LEU A 331 17.39 1.41 1.81
N ARG A 332 16.52 0.86 0.95
CA ARG A 332 16.58 1.09 -0.50
C ARG A 332 16.34 2.57 -0.86
N ALA A 333 15.34 3.20 -0.26
CA ALA A 333 15.04 4.62 -0.49
C ALA A 333 16.20 5.51 -0.03
N ALA A 334 16.82 5.18 1.12
CA ALA A 334 18.01 5.87 1.61
C ALA A 334 19.20 5.72 0.64
N LEU A 335 19.50 4.50 0.19
CA LEU A 335 20.57 4.24 -0.79
C LEU A 335 20.31 4.93 -2.13
N ILE A 336 19.06 4.92 -2.60
CA ILE A 336 18.65 5.62 -3.83
C ILE A 336 18.81 7.13 -3.68
N GLY A 337 18.38 7.72 -2.55
CA GLY A 337 18.52 9.16 -2.30
C GLY A 337 19.97 9.61 -2.20
N LEU A 338 20.81 8.83 -1.50
CA LEU A 338 22.25 9.08 -1.42
C LEU A 338 22.93 8.90 -2.79
N GLY A 339 22.58 7.84 -3.53
CA GLY A 339 23.09 7.57 -4.87
C GLY A 339 22.71 8.64 -5.88
N ALA A 340 21.46 9.12 -5.86
CA ALA A 340 21.01 10.24 -6.70
C ALA A 340 21.78 11.52 -6.37
N GLY A 341 22.10 11.73 -5.08
CA GLY A 341 23.03 12.76 -4.58
C GLY A 341 24.38 12.75 -5.26
N ALA A 342 25.09 11.64 -5.09
CA ALA A 342 26.43 11.46 -5.65
C ALA A 342 26.40 11.58 -7.18
N LEU A 343 25.47 10.91 -7.85
CA LEU A 343 25.37 10.94 -9.31
C LEU A 343 25.01 12.34 -9.85
N GLY A 344 24.13 13.08 -9.17
CA GLY A 344 23.77 14.44 -9.55
C GLY A 344 24.93 15.43 -9.40
N ALA A 345 25.77 15.25 -8.38
CA ALA A 345 26.92 16.12 -8.12
C ALA A 345 28.16 15.79 -8.97
N LEU A 346 28.27 14.57 -9.49
CA LEU A 346 29.47 14.10 -10.19
C LEU A 346 29.81 14.94 -11.44
N TYR A 347 28.83 15.18 -12.31
CA TYR A 347 29.05 16.03 -13.51
C TYR A 347 29.54 17.44 -13.14
N PRO A 348 28.83 18.20 -12.28
CA PRO A 348 29.27 19.54 -11.91
C PRO A 348 30.62 19.52 -11.16
N ALA A 349 30.89 18.53 -10.30
CA ALA A 349 32.16 18.37 -9.59
C ALA A 349 33.36 18.15 -10.54
N VAL A 350 33.21 17.26 -11.53
CA VAL A 350 34.24 17.02 -12.55
C VAL A 350 34.45 18.25 -13.41
N ARG A 351 33.37 18.95 -13.77
CA ARG A 351 33.45 20.21 -14.53
C ARG A 351 34.21 21.28 -13.75
N ALA A 352 33.95 21.45 -12.46
CA ALA A 352 34.67 22.36 -11.57
C ALA A 352 36.18 22.07 -11.52
N ALA A 353 36.53 20.80 -11.31
CA ALA A 353 37.92 20.36 -11.21
C ALA A 353 38.71 20.60 -12.52
N ASN A 354 38.02 20.62 -13.67
CA ASN A 354 38.62 20.86 -14.98
C ASN A 354 38.68 22.33 -15.41
N GLN A 355 38.14 23.28 -14.64
CA GLN A 355 38.21 24.70 -15.01
C GLN A 355 39.64 25.25 -14.96
N ASP A 356 40.00 26.11 -15.90
CA ASP A 356 41.31 26.77 -15.95
C ASP A 356 41.43 27.79 -14.80
N PRO A 357 42.46 27.70 -13.91
CA PRO A 357 42.65 28.64 -12.82
C PRO A 357 42.75 30.11 -13.28
N VAL A 358 43.33 30.35 -14.46
CA VAL A 358 43.50 31.70 -15.01
C VAL A 358 42.13 32.29 -15.36
N LYS A 359 41.27 31.50 -16.02
CA LYS A 359 39.90 31.91 -16.36
C LYS A 359 38.99 32.03 -15.13
N ALA A 360 39.22 31.20 -14.11
CA ALA A 360 38.44 31.24 -12.88
C ALA A 360 38.75 32.47 -12.02
N LEU A 361 40.00 32.97 -12.07
CA LEU A 361 40.43 34.16 -11.34
C LEU A 361 40.13 35.47 -12.08
N SER A 362 39.96 35.42 -13.40
CA SER A 362 39.54 36.55 -14.24
C SER A 362 38.02 36.69 -14.37
N TYR A 363 37.25 35.90 -13.64
CA TYR A 363 35.79 35.93 -13.66
C TYR A 363 35.31 36.95 -12.62
N ASP A 364 34.63 38.01 -13.07
CA ASP A 364 34.03 39.07 -12.25
C ASP A 364 32.72 38.64 -11.60
#